data_AF-E4NVS4-F1
#
_entry.id   AF-E4NVS4-F1
#
_cell.length_a   1.000
_cell.length_b   1.000
_cell.length_c   1.000
_cell.angle_alpha   90.00
_cell.angle_beta   90.00
_cell.angle_gamma   90.00
#
_symmetry.space_group_name_H-M   'P 1'
#
loop_
_entity.id
_entity.type
_entity.pdbx_description
1 polymer ?
#
loop_
_entity_poly.entity_id
_entity_poly.type
_entity_poly.pdbx_seq_one_letter_code
_entity_poly.pdbx_strand_id
1 'polypeptide(L)'
;MDLSGADCSDANLTGVNLRKTDVSSADLRDATVLPAVCDGANFAKSVMNTGTRVGIEHQRALFGRGVRQWGRDAEDHDRTARGVHALREAAAENGLRGKARRLRLRERKERRREAGRSCVERPFGMATLRNWTSWLGSWLASFGTGYGISVTRPAFLMIGLIAVFALVYRTVLPTALETFGEAVAFSAKTFILAGLDSAFSAMPPLVQVIYLIEYLCGKIFTVLIGYILATRDNP
;
A
#
# COMPACT_ATOMS: atom_id res chain seq x y z
N MET A 1 -23.36 7.31 22.35
CA MET A 1 -23.63 8.35 23.37
C MET A 1 -24.12 9.57 22.62
N ASP A 2 -24.95 10.41 23.23
CA ASP A 2 -25.49 11.62 22.59
C ASP A 2 -24.97 12.83 23.36
N LEU A 3 -24.23 13.69 22.67
CA LEU A 3 -23.67 14.95 23.11
C LEU A 3 -24.12 16.07 22.16
N SER A 4 -25.23 15.87 21.44
CA SER A 4 -25.76 16.87 20.53
C SER A 4 -26.15 18.14 21.29
N GLY A 5 -25.70 19.29 20.79
CA GLY A 5 -25.92 20.59 21.45
C GLY A 5 -25.22 20.78 22.80
N ALA A 6 -24.33 19.86 23.21
CA ALA A 6 -23.62 19.97 24.48
C ALA A 6 -22.59 21.12 24.45
N ASP A 7 -22.44 21.81 25.57
CA ASP A 7 -21.34 22.74 25.77
C ASP A 7 -20.09 21.98 26.21
N CYS A 8 -19.16 21.79 25.27
CA CYS A 8 -17.85 21.20 25.49
C CYS A 8 -16.73 22.24 25.32
N SER A 9 -17.04 23.53 25.50
CA SER A 9 -16.03 24.59 25.43
C SER A 9 -14.95 24.38 26.50
N ASP A 10 -13.67 24.58 26.13
CA ASP A 10 -12.49 24.29 26.96
C ASP A 10 -12.36 22.84 27.47
N ALA A 11 -13.23 21.91 27.03
CA ALA A 11 -13.24 20.56 27.54
C ALA A 11 -12.02 19.76 27.09
N ASN A 12 -11.41 19.03 28.02
CA ASN A 12 -10.39 18.05 27.70
C ASN A 12 -11.03 16.68 27.40
N LEU A 13 -11.31 16.40 26.13
CA LEU A 13 -11.88 15.13 25.67
C LEU A 13 -10.78 14.08 25.37
N THR A 14 -9.54 14.30 25.84
CA THR A 14 -8.47 13.32 25.66
C THR A 14 -8.78 12.04 26.45
N GLY A 15 -8.95 10.93 25.75
CA GLY A 15 -9.20 9.63 26.38
C GLY A 15 -10.68 9.26 26.55
N VAL A 16 -11.60 10.18 26.25
CA VAL A 16 -13.04 9.88 26.23
C VAL A 16 -13.36 9.07 24.98
N ASN A 17 -14.04 7.93 25.11
CA ASN A 17 -14.46 7.14 23.98
C ASN A 17 -15.68 7.78 23.29
N LEU A 18 -15.43 8.59 22.25
CA LEU A 18 -16.45 9.28 21.46
C LEU A 18 -16.90 8.48 20.23
N ARG A 19 -16.64 7.16 20.19
CA ARG A 19 -17.01 6.34 19.04
C ARG A 19 -18.51 6.33 18.80
N LYS A 20 -18.89 6.53 17.54
CA LYS A 20 -20.32 6.56 17.11
C LYS A 20 -21.18 7.44 18.01
N THR A 21 -20.58 8.50 18.55
CA THR A 21 -21.27 9.46 19.42
C THR A 21 -21.77 10.59 18.56
N ASP A 22 -23.00 11.03 18.81
CA ASP A 22 -23.52 12.23 18.18
C ASP A 22 -22.98 13.45 18.93
N VAL A 23 -22.19 14.28 18.27
CA VAL A 23 -21.62 15.52 18.79
C VAL A 23 -22.07 16.69 17.91
N SER A 24 -23.20 16.51 17.21
CA SER A 24 -23.71 17.51 16.29
C SER A 24 -24.18 18.75 17.04
N SER A 25 -23.97 19.92 16.45
CA SER A 25 -24.31 21.22 17.08
C SER A 25 -23.67 21.50 18.45
N ALA A 26 -22.73 20.68 18.91
CA ALA A 26 -22.02 20.90 20.17
C ALA A 26 -21.02 22.05 20.07
N ASP A 27 -20.75 22.72 21.19
CA ASP A 27 -19.72 23.74 21.29
C ASP A 27 -18.36 23.10 21.62
N LEU A 28 -17.40 23.17 20.70
CA LEU A 28 -16.05 22.62 20.84
C LEU A 28 -14.97 23.72 20.78
N ARG A 29 -15.35 24.98 21.08
CA ARG A 29 -14.39 26.09 21.17
C ARG A 29 -13.34 25.79 22.23
N ASP A 30 -12.06 25.90 21.85
CA ASP A 30 -10.91 25.66 22.74
C ASP A 30 -10.78 24.24 23.34
N ALA A 31 -11.69 23.33 22.98
CA ALA A 31 -11.67 21.94 23.40
C ALA A 31 -10.45 21.17 22.87
N THR A 32 -10.00 20.15 23.60
CA THR A 32 -8.93 19.24 23.16
C THR A 32 -9.51 17.89 22.76
N VAL A 33 -9.36 17.49 21.49
CA VAL A 33 -9.94 16.28 20.91
C VAL A 33 -8.87 15.42 20.24
N LEU A 34 -8.95 14.10 20.42
CA LEU A 34 -8.07 13.11 19.78
C LEU A 34 -8.82 12.38 18.64
N PRO A 35 -8.27 12.34 17.41
CA PRO A 35 -8.92 11.66 16.29
C PRO A 35 -9.15 10.17 16.53
N ALA A 36 -8.28 9.51 17.31
CA ALA A 36 -8.34 8.08 17.58
C ALA A 36 -9.63 7.65 18.29
N VAL A 37 -10.22 8.53 19.09
CA VAL A 37 -11.43 8.22 19.88
C VAL A 37 -12.73 8.64 19.21
N CYS A 38 -12.65 9.33 18.07
CA CYS A 38 -13.81 9.91 17.37
C CYS A 38 -14.24 9.10 16.14
N ASP A 39 -13.87 7.81 16.07
CA ASP A 39 -14.24 6.94 14.95
C ASP A 39 -15.77 6.81 14.84
N GLY A 40 -16.31 7.25 13.71
CA GLY A 40 -17.75 7.28 13.45
C GLY A 40 -18.54 8.34 14.23
N ALA A 41 -17.88 9.29 14.90
CA ALA A 41 -18.56 10.39 15.58
C ALA A 41 -19.15 11.39 14.57
N ASN A 42 -20.33 11.94 14.87
CA ASN A 42 -20.97 12.96 14.06
C ASN A 42 -20.67 14.35 14.60
N PHE A 43 -19.91 15.17 13.87
CA PHE A 43 -19.58 16.56 14.25
C PHE A 43 -20.33 17.60 13.42
N ALA A 44 -21.38 17.21 12.69
CA ALA A 44 -22.12 18.11 11.83
C ALA A 44 -22.62 19.34 12.61
N LYS A 45 -22.38 20.54 12.07
CA LYS A 45 -22.80 21.83 12.69
C LYS A 45 -22.18 22.11 14.06
N SER A 46 -21.20 21.33 14.52
CA SER A 46 -20.47 21.66 15.76
C SER A 46 -19.69 22.96 15.59
N VAL A 47 -19.56 23.73 16.68
CA VAL A 47 -18.85 25.01 16.65
C VAL A 47 -17.39 24.78 17.03
N MET A 48 -16.47 25.14 16.14
CA MET A 48 -15.02 25.04 16.37
C MET A 48 -14.34 26.38 16.13
N ASN A 49 -13.31 26.69 16.92
CA ASN A 49 -12.50 27.89 16.72
C ASN A 49 -11.02 27.53 16.43
N THR A 50 -10.19 28.56 16.31
CA THR A 50 -8.74 28.40 16.13
C THR A 50 -8.09 27.69 17.30
N GLY A 51 -8.57 27.91 18.52
CA GLY A 51 -8.01 27.33 19.74
C GLY A 51 -8.41 25.88 20.02
N THR A 52 -9.45 25.32 19.36
CA THR A 52 -9.74 23.88 19.44
C THR A 52 -8.48 23.06 19.10
N ARG A 53 -7.98 22.27 20.04
CA ARG A 53 -6.76 21.49 19.86
C ARG A 53 -7.10 20.10 19.33
N VAL A 54 -6.74 19.85 18.07
CA VAL A 54 -6.77 18.49 17.52
C VAL A 54 -5.42 17.85 17.79
N GLY A 55 -5.35 17.13 18.92
CA GLY A 55 -4.16 16.43 19.38
C GLY A 55 -3.81 15.29 18.43
N ILE A 56 -2.53 15.17 18.09
CA ILE A 56 -1.97 13.96 17.51
C ILE A 56 -0.76 13.64 18.35
N GLU A 57 -0.96 12.88 19.42
CA GLU A 57 0.21 12.28 20.04
C GLU A 57 -0.11 10.99 20.75
N HIS A 58 0.62 9.97 20.29
CA HIS A 58 0.98 8.73 20.95
C HIS A 58 -0.07 8.14 21.90
N GLN A 59 -0.84 7.21 21.32
CA GLN A 59 -1.63 6.18 22.03
C GLN A 59 -0.93 5.59 23.27
N ARG A 60 0.41 5.61 23.32
CA ARG A 60 1.23 5.10 24.43
C ARG A 60 1.21 5.94 25.72
N ALA A 61 1.05 7.26 25.65
CA ALA A 61 1.26 8.13 26.82
C ALA A 61 -0.05 8.51 27.53
N LEU A 62 -1.15 8.63 26.79
CA LEU A 62 -2.44 9.11 27.33
C LEU A 62 -3.35 8.00 27.85
N PHE A 63 -3.23 6.77 27.33
CA PHE A 63 -4.05 5.65 27.77
C PHE A 63 -3.25 4.77 28.73
N GLY A 64 -3.43 4.99 30.03
CA GLY A 64 -2.96 4.08 31.07
C GLY A 64 -3.46 2.65 30.81
N ARG A 65 -2.63 1.66 31.19
CA ARG A 65 -2.70 0.17 31.13
C ARG A 65 -3.98 -0.60 30.70
N GLY A 66 -5.17 -0.02 30.63
CA GLY A 66 -6.44 -0.65 30.25
C GLY A 66 -6.74 -0.70 28.74
N VAL A 67 -6.16 0.16 27.90
CA VAL A 67 -6.40 0.17 26.43
C VAL A 67 -5.27 -0.56 25.69
N ARG A 68 -4.93 -1.78 26.13
CA ARG A 68 -3.87 -2.62 25.53
C ARG A 68 -4.16 -3.10 24.09
N GLN A 69 -5.32 -2.76 23.54
CA GLN A 69 -5.82 -3.29 22.27
C GLN A 69 -5.60 -2.33 21.09
N TRP A 70 -5.14 -1.10 21.33
CA TRP A 70 -5.02 -0.09 20.27
C TRP A 70 -3.55 0.11 19.88
N GLY A 71 -3.21 -0.16 18.62
CA GLY A 71 -1.91 0.10 18.00
C GLY A 71 -1.16 -1.13 17.48
N ARG A 72 -1.80 -2.30 17.35
CA ARG A 72 -1.16 -3.48 16.73
C ARG A 72 -1.72 -3.90 15.36
N ASP A 73 -2.97 -3.53 15.04
CA ASP A 73 -3.64 -4.05 13.85
C ASP A 73 -3.92 -2.92 12.83
N ALA A 74 -3.94 -3.24 11.53
CA ALA A 74 -4.25 -2.30 10.44
C ALA A 74 -5.59 -1.57 10.63
N GLU A 75 -6.50 -2.18 11.39
CA GLU A 75 -7.81 -1.64 11.75
C GLU A 75 -7.72 -0.35 12.60
N ASP A 76 -6.65 -0.17 13.38
CA ASP A 76 -6.50 1.02 14.23
C ASP A 76 -6.13 2.28 13.45
N HIS A 77 -5.39 2.12 12.36
CA HIS A 77 -5.05 3.24 11.49
C HIS A 77 -6.30 3.77 10.75
N ASP A 78 -7.11 2.87 10.20
CA ASP A 78 -8.34 3.20 9.48
C ASP A 78 -9.35 3.93 10.38
N ARG A 79 -9.45 3.51 11.65
CA ARG A 79 -10.24 4.20 12.68
C ARG A 79 -9.76 5.64 12.92
N THR A 80 -8.45 5.85 13.08
CA THR A 80 -7.88 7.21 13.16
C THR A 80 -8.14 8.02 11.90
N ALA A 81 -8.06 7.42 10.71
CA ALA A 81 -8.30 8.10 9.44
C ALA A 81 -9.74 8.62 9.35
N ARG A 82 -10.73 7.80 9.75
CA ARG A 82 -12.14 8.22 9.84
C ARG A 82 -12.36 9.34 10.85
N GLY A 83 -11.74 9.27 12.02
CA GLY A 83 -11.81 10.36 13.01
C GLY A 83 -11.17 11.67 12.52
N VAL A 84 -10.04 11.59 11.82
CA VAL A 84 -9.40 12.77 11.19
C VAL A 84 -10.29 13.36 10.10
N HIS A 85 -10.97 12.51 9.33
CA HIS A 85 -11.90 12.95 8.28
C HIS A 85 -13.06 13.76 8.85
N ALA A 86 -13.74 13.24 9.88
CA ALA A 86 -14.87 13.91 10.50
C ALA A 86 -14.46 15.27 11.13
N LEU A 87 -13.29 15.34 11.77
CA LEU A 87 -12.74 16.59 12.31
C LEU A 87 -12.32 17.58 11.21
N ARG A 88 -11.86 17.08 10.05
CA ARG A 88 -11.51 17.92 8.89
C ARG A 88 -12.76 18.58 8.31
N GLU A 89 -13.87 17.84 8.23
CA GLU A 89 -15.16 18.35 7.75
C GLU A 89 -15.72 19.40 8.68
N ALA A 90 -15.79 19.11 9.99
CA ALA A 90 -16.22 20.09 10.99
C ALA A 90 -15.35 21.36 10.98
N ALA A 91 -14.02 21.23 10.85
CA ALA A 91 -13.15 22.40 10.71
C ALA A 91 -13.39 23.18 9.41
N ALA A 92 -13.79 22.52 8.33
CA ALA A 92 -14.11 23.17 7.06
C ALA A 92 -15.46 23.92 7.13
N GLU A 93 -16.47 23.33 7.78
CA GLU A 93 -17.77 23.95 8.04
C GLU A 93 -17.64 25.23 8.89
N ASN A 94 -16.73 25.24 9.86
CA ASN A 94 -16.41 26.40 10.69
C ASN A 94 -15.51 27.45 9.99
N GLY A 95 -15.22 27.31 8.70
CA GLY A 95 -14.37 28.24 7.95
C GLY A 95 -12.88 28.20 8.32
N LEU A 96 -12.42 27.23 9.13
CA LEU A 96 -11.04 27.09 9.59
C LEU A 96 -10.14 26.45 8.51
N ARG A 97 -10.03 27.11 7.35
CA ARG A 97 -9.31 26.62 6.16
C ARG A 97 -7.88 26.16 6.45
N GLY A 98 -7.15 26.88 7.29
CA GLY A 98 -5.77 26.53 7.68
C GLY A 98 -5.67 25.25 8.53
N LYS A 99 -6.66 24.99 9.39
CA LYS A 99 -6.74 23.77 10.20
C LYS A 99 -7.18 22.59 9.33
N ALA A 100 -8.19 22.78 8.50
CA ALA A 100 -8.65 21.78 7.53
C ALA A 100 -7.53 21.35 6.57
N ARG A 101 -6.70 22.28 6.05
CA ARG A 101 -5.53 21.96 5.21
C ARG A 101 -4.52 21.09 5.94
N ARG A 102 -4.20 21.40 7.20
CA ARG A 102 -3.27 20.60 8.03
C ARG A 102 -3.82 19.20 8.28
N LEU A 103 -5.11 19.05 8.57
CA LEU A 103 -5.76 17.75 8.75
C LEU A 103 -5.78 16.94 7.45
N ARG A 104 -6.01 17.57 6.30
CA ARG A 104 -6.00 16.92 4.98
C ARG A 104 -4.62 16.34 4.61
N LEU A 105 -3.53 17.06 4.93
CA LEU A 105 -2.17 16.56 4.71
C LEU A 105 -1.85 15.38 5.64
N ARG A 106 -2.38 15.39 6.86
CA ARG A 106 -2.20 14.31 7.84
C ARG A 106 -2.97 13.05 7.44
N GLU A 107 -4.23 13.20 7.02
CA GLU A 107 -5.04 12.10 6.49
C GLU A 107 -4.33 11.37 5.33
N ARG A 108 -3.72 12.14 4.41
CA ARG A 108 -2.93 11.57 3.30
C ARG A 108 -1.70 10.79 3.78
N LYS A 109 -1.12 11.12 4.94
CA LYS A 109 0.06 10.43 5.47
C LYS A 109 -0.32 9.12 6.16
N GLU A 110 -1.45 9.09 6.87
CA GLU A 110 -1.93 7.87 7.56
C GLU A 110 -2.46 6.81 6.58
N ARG A 111 -3.26 7.19 5.58
CA ARG A 111 -3.73 6.26 4.53
C ARG A 111 -2.58 5.63 3.73
N ARG A 112 -1.45 6.34 3.58
CA ARG A 112 -0.24 5.79 2.93
C ARG A 112 0.47 4.72 3.77
N ARG A 113 0.34 4.78 5.10
CA ARG A 113 0.94 3.80 6.02
C ARG A 113 0.09 2.54 6.17
N GLU A 114 -1.23 2.64 6.00
CA GLU A 114 -2.17 1.51 5.91
C GLU A 114 -1.88 0.65 4.67
N ALA A 115 -1.76 1.29 3.51
CA ALA A 115 -1.47 0.62 2.25
C ALA A 115 -0.10 -0.09 2.26
N GLY A 116 0.88 0.41 3.01
CA GLY A 116 2.19 -0.24 3.12
C GLY A 116 2.22 -1.47 4.06
N ARG A 117 1.31 -1.55 5.04
CA ARG A 117 1.34 -2.61 6.08
C ARG A 117 0.31 -3.73 5.85
N SER A 118 -0.81 -3.45 5.19
CA SER A 118 -1.74 -4.49 4.71
C SER A 118 -1.08 -5.49 3.74
N CYS A 119 0.06 -5.14 3.14
CA CYS A 119 0.75 -5.96 2.14
C CYS A 119 1.73 -6.99 2.75
N VAL A 120 2.03 -6.91 4.06
CA VAL A 120 3.11 -7.69 4.69
C VAL A 120 2.59 -8.83 5.56
N GLU A 121 1.38 -8.74 6.09
CA GLU A 121 0.81 -9.77 6.96
C GLU A 121 -0.08 -10.72 6.15
N ARG A 122 0.48 -11.86 5.70
CA ARG A 122 -0.06 -13.25 5.79
C ARG A 122 0.81 -14.18 4.93
N PRO A 123 1.70 -15.02 5.51
CA PRO A 123 2.43 -16.01 4.75
C PRO A 123 1.55 -17.23 4.43
N PHE A 124 1.56 -17.60 3.14
CA PHE A 124 1.39 -18.92 2.53
C PHE A 124 0.35 -19.90 3.13
N GLY A 125 -0.81 -20.03 2.46
CA GLY A 125 -1.76 -21.13 2.62
C GLY A 125 -2.65 -21.30 1.37
N MET A 126 -2.83 -22.55 0.91
CA MET A 126 -3.36 -23.05 -0.39
C MET A 126 -4.69 -22.48 -0.94
N ALA A 127 -5.35 -21.53 -0.28
CA ALA A 127 -6.52 -20.81 -0.82
C ALA A 127 -6.14 -19.68 -1.82
N THR A 128 -4.93 -19.76 -2.40
CA THR A 128 -4.12 -18.62 -2.84
C THR A 128 -4.29 -18.18 -4.29
N LEU A 129 -4.97 -18.90 -5.19
CA LEU A 129 -4.94 -18.59 -6.62
C LEU A 129 -5.56 -17.23 -6.98
N ARG A 130 -6.70 -16.86 -6.38
CA ARG A 130 -7.32 -15.54 -6.56
C ARG A 130 -6.53 -14.41 -5.87
N ASN A 131 -5.82 -14.74 -4.79
CA ASN A 131 -4.98 -13.78 -4.09
C ASN A 131 -3.61 -13.61 -4.76
N TRP A 132 -3.13 -14.61 -5.51
CA TRP A 132 -1.90 -14.54 -6.28
C TRP A 132 -2.00 -13.47 -7.37
N THR A 133 -3.12 -13.34 -8.07
CA THR A 133 -3.30 -12.26 -9.05
C THR A 133 -3.34 -10.88 -8.39
N SER A 134 -3.82 -10.77 -7.16
CA SER A 134 -3.78 -9.51 -6.39
C SER A 134 -2.39 -9.22 -5.80
N TRP A 135 -1.63 -10.23 -5.38
CA TRP A 135 -0.25 -10.10 -4.91
C TRP A 135 0.68 -9.76 -6.08
N LEU A 136 0.56 -10.47 -7.19
CA LEU A 136 1.31 -10.25 -8.42
C LEU A 136 0.88 -8.93 -9.06
N GLY A 137 -0.41 -8.59 -9.01
CA GLY A 137 -0.94 -7.28 -9.40
C GLY A 137 -0.46 -6.14 -8.52
N SER A 138 -0.31 -6.35 -7.20
CA SER A 138 0.25 -5.36 -6.26
C SER A 138 1.78 -5.26 -6.35
N TRP A 139 2.48 -6.36 -6.62
CA TRP A 139 3.90 -6.41 -6.91
C TRP A 139 4.20 -5.69 -8.23
N LEU A 140 3.43 -5.96 -9.28
CA LEU A 140 3.45 -5.20 -10.54
C LEU A 140 3.01 -3.74 -10.34
N ALA A 141 2.02 -3.46 -9.49
CA ALA A 141 1.59 -2.09 -9.19
C ALA A 141 2.60 -1.32 -8.34
N SER A 142 3.37 -2.00 -7.48
CA SER A 142 4.52 -1.40 -6.77
C SER A 142 5.66 -1.06 -7.73
N PHE A 143 5.74 -1.81 -8.85
CA PHE A 143 6.61 -1.50 -9.99
C PHE A 143 6.06 -0.37 -10.87
N GLY A 144 4.73 -0.28 -11.02
CA GLY A 144 4.04 0.64 -11.93
C GLY A 144 3.54 1.95 -11.31
N THR A 145 3.41 2.07 -9.99
CA THR A 145 2.79 3.24 -9.36
C THR A 145 3.59 3.77 -8.18
N GLY A 146 4.60 4.57 -8.55
CA GLY A 146 5.35 5.40 -7.62
C GLY A 146 6.14 6.46 -8.36
N TYR A 147 5.46 7.53 -8.80
CA TYR A 147 6.05 8.84 -9.12
C TYR A 147 7.32 8.81 -10.02
N GLY A 148 7.11 8.97 -11.32
CA GLY A 148 8.20 9.18 -12.30
C GLY A 148 8.48 7.95 -13.15
N ILE A 149 8.15 8.06 -14.44
CA ILE A 149 8.30 7.02 -15.47
C ILE A 149 9.79 6.79 -15.72
N SER A 150 10.42 5.87 -14.98
CA SER A 150 11.80 5.45 -15.26
C SER A 150 11.79 4.00 -15.78
N VAL A 151 11.96 3.83 -17.09
CA VAL A 151 12.12 2.52 -17.77
C VAL A 151 13.34 1.74 -17.26
N THR A 152 14.26 2.42 -16.56
CA THR A 152 15.50 1.84 -16.03
C THR A 152 15.26 0.72 -15.02
N ARG A 153 14.30 0.88 -14.10
CA ARG A 153 14.03 -0.11 -13.03
C ARG A 153 13.54 -1.46 -13.55
N PRO A 154 12.54 -1.56 -14.43
CA PRO A 154 12.11 -2.85 -14.99
C PRO A 154 13.21 -3.50 -15.85
N ALA A 155 14.03 -2.69 -16.55
CA ALA A 155 15.17 -3.21 -17.32
C ALA A 155 16.23 -3.87 -16.42
N PHE A 156 16.57 -3.27 -15.27
CA PHE A 156 17.49 -3.88 -14.31
C PHE A 156 16.96 -5.19 -13.71
N LEU A 157 15.65 -5.26 -13.43
CA LEU A 157 15.03 -6.50 -12.98
C LEU A 157 15.07 -7.59 -14.05
N MET A 158 14.82 -7.23 -15.31
CA MET A 158 14.89 -8.15 -16.44
C MET A 158 16.29 -8.78 -16.55
N ILE A 159 17.33 -7.95 -16.46
CA ILE A 159 18.72 -8.40 -16.45
C ILE A 159 19.00 -9.32 -15.25
N GLY A 160 18.50 -8.95 -14.06
CA GLY A 160 18.63 -9.78 -12.86
C GLY A 160 17.94 -11.14 -13.00
N LEU A 161 16.75 -11.18 -13.59
CA LEU A 161 15.99 -12.40 -13.81
C LEU A 161 16.68 -13.32 -14.81
N ILE A 162 17.20 -12.76 -15.92
CA ILE A 162 18.02 -13.49 -16.90
C ILE A 162 19.26 -14.08 -16.23
N ALA A 163 19.94 -13.32 -15.36
CA ALA A 163 21.12 -13.82 -14.63
C ALA A 163 20.77 -14.97 -13.66
N VAL A 164 19.62 -14.89 -12.98
CA VAL A 164 19.14 -15.95 -12.08
C VAL A 164 18.79 -17.21 -12.87
N PHE A 165 18.06 -17.09 -13.98
CA PHE A 165 17.74 -18.24 -14.81
C PHE A 165 18.98 -18.85 -15.46
N ALA A 166 19.94 -18.04 -15.92
CA ALA A 166 21.23 -18.54 -16.39
C ALA A 166 21.96 -19.38 -15.33
N LEU A 167 21.91 -18.96 -14.06
CA LEU A 167 22.48 -19.73 -12.95
C LEU A 167 21.71 -21.03 -12.70
N VAL A 168 20.38 -21.02 -12.82
CA VAL A 168 19.55 -22.23 -12.75
C VAL A 168 19.89 -23.20 -13.88
N TYR A 169 19.94 -22.75 -15.13
CA TYR A 169 20.31 -23.61 -16.26
C TYR A 169 21.70 -24.21 -16.13
N ARG A 170 22.65 -23.46 -15.55
CA ARG A 170 23.97 -24.01 -15.22
C ARG A 170 23.89 -25.16 -14.22
N THR A 171 23.02 -25.07 -13.21
CA THR A 171 22.86 -26.17 -12.24
C THR A 171 22.12 -27.38 -12.80
N VAL A 172 21.23 -27.17 -13.78
CA VAL A 172 20.35 -28.23 -14.32
C VAL A 172 20.90 -28.88 -15.60
N LEU A 173 21.65 -28.13 -16.42
CA LEU A 173 22.38 -28.62 -17.61
C LEU A 173 23.88 -28.35 -17.53
N PRO A 174 24.61 -28.96 -16.57
CA PRO A 174 26.05 -28.78 -16.45
C PRO A 174 26.83 -29.32 -17.67
N THR A 175 26.24 -30.23 -18.45
CA THR A 175 26.89 -30.90 -19.60
C THR A 175 26.68 -30.22 -20.94
N ALA A 176 25.75 -29.26 -21.04
CA ALA A 176 25.40 -28.60 -22.31
C ALA A 176 25.79 -27.10 -22.33
N LEU A 177 26.13 -26.52 -21.19
CA LEU A 177 26.46 -25.11 -21.02
C LEU A 177 27.72 -24.99 -20.16
N GLU A 178 28.90 -25.09 -20.80
CA GLU A 178 30.18 -25.09 -20.09
C GLU A 178 30.57 -23.69 -19.60
N THR A 179 30.17 -22.66 -20.34
CA THR A 179 30.50 -21.27 -20.02
C THR A 179 29.31 -20.48 -19.46
N PHE A 180 29.60 -19.50 -18.59
CA PHE A 180 28.57 -18.58 -18.10
C PHE A 180 27.93 -17.77 -19.23
N GLY A 181 28.72 -17.46 -20.28
CA GLY A 181 28.23 -16.74 -21.46
C GLY A 181 27.17 -17.50 -22.24
N GLU A 182 27.32 -18.81 -22.41
CA GLU A 182 26.33 -19.66 -23.08
C GLU A 182 25.03 -19.78 -22.27
N ALA A 183 25.12 -19.89 -20.95
CA ALA A 183 23.94 -19.95 -20.09
C ALA A 183 23.14 -18.63 -20.10
N VAL A 184 23.84 -17.49 -20.11
CA VAL A 184 23.21 -16.16 -20.25
C VAL A 184 22.63 -15.98 -21.64
N ALA A 185 23.33 -16.41 -22.70
CA ALA A 185 22.82 -16.34 -24.06
C ALA A 185 21.58 -17.24 -24.25
N PHE A 186 21.59 -18.43 -23.65
CA PHE A 186 20.44 -19.34 -23.65
C PHE A 186 19.24 -18.71 -22.95
N SER A 187 19.41 -18.22 -21.71
CA SER A 187 18.37 -17.50 -20.96
C SER A 187 17.87 -16.24 -21.67
N ALA A 188 18.76 -15.45 -22.29
CA ALA A 188 18.34 -14.29 -23.07
C ALA A 188 17.54 -14.69 -24.32
N LYS A 189 17.92 -15.79 -24.99
CA LYS A 189 17.21 -16.32 -26.16
C LYS A 189 15.81 -16.79 -25.76
N THR A 190 15.67 -17.54 -24.66
CA THR A 190 14.37 -18.02 -24.16
C THR A 190 13.47 -16.89 -23.66
N PHE A 191 14.06 -15.85 -23.06
CA PHE A 191 13.35 -14.69 -22.56
C PHE A 191 12.76 -13.81 -23.68
N ILE A 192 13.48 -13.65 -24.81
CA ILE A 192 13.09 -12.73 -25.90
C ILE A 192 12.35 -13.45 -27.03
N LEU A 193 12.86 -14.61 -27.47
CA LEU A 193 12.43 -15.22 -28.73
C LEU A 193 11.74 -16.56 -28.46
N ALA A 194 10.43 -16.58 -28.74
CA ALA A 194 9.66 -17.82 -28.76
C ALA A 194 10.05 -18.62 -30.01
N GLY A 195 11.08 -19.45 -29.89
CA GLY A 195 11.26 -20.59 -30.76
C GLY A 195 11.05 -21.82 -29.90
N LEU A 196 9.91 -22.50 -30.04
CA LEU A 196 9.80 -23.93 -29.71
C LEU A 196 10.69 -24.68 -30.71
N ASP A 197 12.00 -24.44 -30.60
CA ASP A 197 13.02 -25.05 -31.42
C ASP A 197 13.02 -26.56 -31.08
N SER A 198 13.53 -27.39 -31.97
CA SER A 198 13.76 -28.82 -31.74
C SER A 198 14.58 -29.12 -30.47
N ALA A 199 15.22 -28.11 -29.89
CA ALA A 199 15.88 -28.17 -28.59
C ALA A 199 14.90 -28.38 -27.41
N PHE A 200 13.67 -27.86 -27.46
CA PHE A 200 12.69 -27.99 -26.36
C PHE A 200 12.25 -29.45 -26.15
N SER A 201 11.94 -30.16 -27.24
CA SER A 201 11.53 -31.57 -27.18
C SER A 201 12.66 -32.52 -26.78
N ALA A 202 13.92 -32.10 -26.95
CA ALA A 202 15.11 -32.85 -26.54
C ALA A 202 15.50 -32.63 -25.07
N MET A 203 14.89 -31.66 -24.37
CA MET A 203 15.22 -31.32 -22.99
C MET A 203 14.49 -32.20 -21.96
N PRO A 204 15.08 -32.42 -20.77
CA PRO A 204 14.41 -33.06 -19.65
C PRO A 204 13.12 -32.33 -19.26
N PRO A 205 12.09 -33.04 -18.74
CA PRO A 205 10.80 -32.44 -18.42
C PRO A 205 10.89 -31.30 -17.40
N LEU A 206 11.83 -31.37 -16.44
CA LEU A 206 12.06 -30.28 -15.48
C LEU A 206 12.59 -29.00 -16.16
N VAL A 207 13.45 -29.14 -17.16
CA VAL A 207 14.01 -28.01 -17.92
C VAL A 207 12.92 -27.37 -18.79
N GLN A 208 12.03 -28.18 -19.38
CA GLN A 208 10.90 -27.68 -20.15
C GLN A 208 9.96 -26.80 -19.30
N VAL A 209 9.71 -27.19 -18.05
CA VAL A 209 8.90 -26.37 -17.12
C VAL A 209 9.59 -25.05 -16.81
N ILE A 210 10.89 -25.08 -16.52
CA ILE A 210 11.68 -23.85 -16.24
C ILE A 210 11.68 -22.93 -17.47
N TYR A 211 11.86 -23.50 -18.66
CA TYR A 211 11.81 -22.80 -19.94
C TYR A 211 10.46 -22.10 -20.14
N LEU A 212 9.34 -22.80 -19.89
CA LEU A 212 7.99 -22.24 -20.02
C LEU A 212 7.75 -21.10 -19.00
N ILE A 213 8.24 -21.24 -17.78
CA ILE A 213 8.14 -20.20 -16.75
C ILE A 213 8.90 -18.94 -17.17
N GLU A 214 10.15 -19.10 -17.61
CA GLU A 214 10.98 -17.99 -18.06
C GLU A 214 10.37 -17.27 -19.28
N TYR A 215 9.83 -18.05 -20.22
CA TYR A 215 9.13 -17.51 -21.38
C TYR A 215 7.91 -16.66 -21.00
N LEU A 216 7.07 -17.17 -20.09
CA LEU A 216 5.90 -16.43 -19.61
C LEU A 216 6.31 -15.12 -18.93
N CYS A 217 7.36 -15.15 -18.12
CA CYS A 217 7.94 -13.93 -17.54
C CYS A 217 8.38 -12.95 -18.63
N GLY A 218 9.10 -13.42 -19.65
CA GLY A 218 9.53 -12.59 -20.78
C GLY A 218 8.38 -11.88 -21.50
N LYS A 219 7.29 -12.61 -21.76
CA LYS A 219 6.10 -12.04 -22.40
C LYS A 219 5.41 -10.99 -21.54
N ILE A 220 5.26 -11.23 -20.24
CA ILE A 220 4.68 -10.25 -19.31
C ILE A 220 5.51 -8.96 -19.31
N PHE A 221 6.84 -9.07 -19.23
CA PHE A 221 7.73 -7.91 -19.25
C PHE A 221 7.69 -7.16 -20.58
N THR A 222 7.67 -7.88 -21.70
CA THR A 222 7.59 -7.26 -23.04
C THR A 222 6.30 -6.45 -23.20
N VAL A 223 5.14 -7.00 -22.79
CA VAL A 223 3.85 -6.30 -22.82
C VAL A 223 3.86 -5.09 -21.89
N LEU A 224 4.45 -5.23 -20.69
CA LEU A 224 4.55 -4.15 -19.73
C LEU A 224 5.40 -2.98 -20.25
N ILE A 225 6.55 -3.26 -20.87
CA ILE A 225 7.40 -2.24 -21.49
C ILE A 225 6.65 -1.57 -22.65
N GLY A 226 5.98 -2.34 -23.49
CA GLY A 226 5.15 -1.81 -24.58
C GLY A 226 4.04 -0.89 -24.08
N TYR A 227 3.34 -1.26 -23.00
CA TYR A 227 2.32 -0.42 -22.37
C TYR A 227 2.93 0.88 -21.80
N ILE A 228 4.05 0.78 -21.08
CA ILE A 228 4.73 1.95 -20.50
C ILE A 228 5.16 2.92 -21.61
N LEU A 229 5.73 2.41 -22.72
CA LEU A 229 6.11 3.25 -23.86
C LEU A 229 4.87 3.88 -24.53
N ALA A 230 3.82 3.10 -24.79
CA ALA A 230 2.59 3.60 -25.41
C ALA A 230 1.89 4.69 -24.57
N THR A 231 1.91 4.56 -23.24
CA THR A 231 1.35 5.60 -22.34
C THR A 231 2.22 6.86 -22.23
N ARG A 232 3.49 6.78 -22.63
CA ARG A 232 4.40 7.94 -22.63
C ARG A 232 4.21 8.83 -23.86
N ASP A 233 3.71 8.28 -24.96
CA ASP A 233 3.60 8.97 -26.26
C ASP A 233 2.21 9.61 -26.51
N ASN A 234 1.27 9.49 -25.56
CA ASN A 234 0.04 10.28 -25.56
C ASN A 234 0.23 11.52 -24.64
N PRO A 235 0.45 12.73 -25.21
CA PRO A 235 0.61 13.96 -24.44
C PRO A 235 -0.66 14.41 -23.73
#